data_AF-B5HH17-F1
#
_entry.id   AF-B5HH17-F1
#
_cell.length_a   1.000
_cell.length_b   1.000
_cell.length_c   1.000
_cell.angle_alpha   90.00
_cell.angle_beta   90.00
_cell.angle_gamma   90.00
#
_symmetry.space_group_name_H-M   'P 1'
#
loop_
_entity.id
_entity.type
_entity.pdbx_description
1 polymer ?
#
loop_
_entity_poly.entity_id
_entity_poly.type
_entity_poly.pdbx_seq_one_letter_code
_entity_poly.pdbx_strand_id
1 'polypeptide(L)' 'MTGSASPAEAATGGPRPTGPVVALDLGGTKIAAALVGPGGQVLARHARPTPATAG' A
#
# COMPACT_ATOMS: atom_id res chain seq x y z
N MET A 1 -16.25 24.33 -9.28
CA MET A 1 -16.01 23.18 -8.38
C MET A 1 -15.42 22.05 -9.21
N THR A 2 -14.09 22.00 -9.29
CA THR A 2 -13.33 20.83 -9.76
C THR A 2 -12.08 20.80 -8.90
N GLY A 3 -12.05 19.89 -7.92
CA GLY A 3 -10.91 19.72 -7.03
C GLY A 3 -9.74 19.15 -7.82
N SER A 4 -8.64 19.90 -7.87
CA SER A 4 -7.34 19.37 -8.27
C SER A 4 -6.85 18.49 -7.12
N ALA A 5 -7.02 17.17 -7.25
CA ALA A 5 -6.21 16.26 -6.45
C ALA A 5 -4.77 16.46 -6.92
N SER A 6 -3.93 17.02 -6.04
CA SER A 6 -2.49 17.10 -6.25
C SER A 6 -2.01 15.68 -6.61
N PRO A 7 -1.34 15.46 -7.75
CA PRO A 7 -0.74 14.17 -8.00
C PRO A 7 0.26 13.99 -6.86
N ALA A 8 0.04 12.96 -6.04
CA ALA A 8 0.97 12.56 -4.99
C ALA A 8 2.39 12.76 -5.52
N GLU A 9 3.18 13.54 -4.78
CA GLU A 9 4.54 13.97 -5.09
C GLU A 9 5.23 12.98 -6.03
N ALA A 10 5.62 13.47 -7.21
CA ALA A 10 6.20 12.69 -8.29
C ALA A 10 7.13 11.62 -7.74
N ALA A 11 6.66 10.37 -7.76
CA ALA A 11 7.45 9.22 -7.35
C ALA A 11 8.77 9.27 -8.12
N THR A 12 9.87 9.47 -7.39
CA THR A 12 11.23 9.45 -7.94
C THR A 12 11.34 8.25 -8.87
N GLY A 13 11.64 8.51 -10.16
CA GLY A 13 11.44 7.61 -11.30
C GLY A 13 12.32 6.36 -11.30
N GLY A 14 12.17 5.50 -10.29
CA GLY A 14 12.76 4.18 -10.25
C GLY A 14 12.01 3.19 -11.14
N PRO A 15 12.62 2.05 -11.46
CA PRO A 15 11.98 1.00 -12.24
C PRO A 15 10.66 0.59 -11.59
N ARG A 16 9.56 0.62 -12.36
CA ARG A 16 8.30 0.06 -11.88
C ARG A 16 8.41 -1.47 -11.82
N PRO A 17 7.99 -2.10 -10.72
CA PRO A 17 7.90 -3.55 -10.62
C PRO A 17 7.12 -4.12 -11.80
N THR A 18 7.67 -5.13 -12.46
CA THR A 18 7.03 -5.83 -13.59
C THR A 18 6.08 -6.94 -13.14
N GLY A 19 6.15 -7.32 -11.86
CA GLY A 19 5.27 -8.29 -11.21
C GLY A 19 4.46 -7.66 -10.07
N PRO A 20 3.57 -8.45 -9.45
CA PRO A 20 2.78 -7.96 -8.31
C PRO A 20 3.69 -7.63 -7.12
N VAL A 21 3.29 -6.62 -6.35
CA VAL A 21 3.98 -6.18 -5.13
C VAL A 21 3.06 -6.28 -3.93
N VAL A 22 3.66 -6.39 -2.74
CA VAL A 22 2.93 -6.29 -1.48
C VAL A 22 3.08 -4.88 -0.93
N ALA A 23 1.98 -4.17 -0.81
CA ALA A 23 1.91 -2.94 -0.02
C ALA A 23 1.67 -3.32 1.45
N LEU A 24 2.47 -2.76 2.34
CA LEU A 24 2.41 -3.05 3.78
C LEU A 24 2.27 -1.74 4.55
N ASP A 25 1.26 -1.70 5.43
CA ASP A 25 1.02 -0.62 6.38
C ASP A 25 1.06 -1.19 7.80
N LEU A 26 1.96 -0.65 8.62
CA LEU A 26 2.22 -1.09 9.98
C LEU A 26 1.88 0.05 10.94
N GLY A 27 0.79 -0.11 11.67
CA GLY A 27 0.40 0.77 12.76
C GLY A 27 0.46 0.07 14.11
N GLY A 28 0.40 0.86 15.19
CA GLY A 28 0.40 0.33 16.56
C GLY A 28 -0.79 -0.58 16.88
N THR A 29 -1.88 -0.48 16.12
CA THR A 29 -3.12 -1.24 16.35
C THR A 29 -3.48 -2.19 15.21
N LYS A 30 -2.93 -1.99 14.01
CA LYS A 30 -3.25 -2.78 12.82
C LYS A 30 -2.04 -3.01 11.95
N ILE A 31 -2.01 -4.21 11.38
CA ILE A 31 -1.16 -4.59 10.25
C ILE A 31 -2.10 -4.76 9.07
N ALA A 32 -1.88 -3.98 8.01
CA ALA A 32 -2.62 -4.09 6.76
C ALA A 32 -1.68 -4.45 5.60
N ALA A 33 -2.12 -5.34 4.73
CA ALA A 33 -1.41 -5.74 3.54
C ALA A 33 -2.33 -5.73 2.32
N ALA A 34 -1.79 -5.36 1.17
CA ALA A 34 -2.47 -5.50 -0.10
C ALA A 34 -1.54 -6.11 -1.15
N LEU A 35 -2.05 -7.07 -1.90
CA LEU A 35 -1.40 -7.51 -3.12
C LEU A 35 -1.79 -6.54 -4.23
N VAL A 36 -0.82 -5.86 -4.83
CA VAL A 36 -1.03 -4.84 -5.86
C VAL A 36 -0.44 -5.34 -7.17
N GLY A 37 -1.26 -5.38 -8.22
CA GLY A 37 -0.82 -5.75 -9.55
C GLY A 37 0.01 -4.66 -10.23
N PRO A 38 0.65 -4.98 -11.37
CA PRO A 38 1.56 -4.06 -12.06
C PRO A 38 0.89 -2.79 -12.61
N GLY A 39 -0.44 -2.78 -12.73
CA GLY A 39 -1.24 -1.61 -13.11
C GLY A 39 -1.69 -0.76 -11.92
N GLY A 40 -1.26 -1.07 -10.69
CA GLY A 40 -1.70 -0.39 -9.47
C GLY A 40 -3.03 -0.88 -8.91
N GLN A 41 -3.63 -1.90 -9.53
CA GLN A 41 -4.87 -2.50 -9.05
C GLN A 41 -4.65 -3.33 -7.78
N VAL A 42 -5.57 -3.26 -6.81
CA VAL A 42 -5.53 -4.12 -5.63
C VAL A 42 -6.18 -5.46 -5.94
N LEU A 43 -5.39 -6.54 -5.88
CA LEU A 43 -5.82 -7.92 -6.14
C LEU A 43 -6.37 -8.61 -4.89
N ALA A 44 -5.78 -8.32 -3.73
CA ALA A 44 -6.23 -8.85 -2.43
C ALA A 44 -5.91 -7.86 -1.31
N ARG A 45 -6.71 -7.89 -0.25
CA ARG A 45 -6.49 -7.12 0.99
C ARG A 45 -6.54 -8.04 2.18
N HIS A 46 -5.70 -7.76 3.16
CA HIS A 46 -5.67 -8.47 4.43
C HIS A 46 -5.39 -7.48 5.56
N ALA A 47 -6.06 -7.65 6.69
CA ALA A 47 -5.82 -6.83 7.87
C ALA A 47 -5.92 -7.69 9.14
N ARG A 48 -5.04 -7.44 10.09
CA ARG A 48 -5.08 -8.05 11.42
C ARG A 48 -4.76 -7.01 12.49
N PRO A 49 -5.29 -7.16 13.72
CA PRO A 49 -4.80 -6.40 14.86
C PRO A 49 -3.30 -6.65 15.05
N THR A 50 -2.56 -5.62 15.47
CA THR A 50 -1.17 -5.78 15.90
C THR A 50 -1.16 -6.53 17.25
N PRO A 51 -0.47 -7.68 17.38
CA PRO A 51 -0.42 -8.38 18.66
C PRO A 51 0.37 -7.57 19.69
N ALA A 52 -0.31 -7.17 20.77
CA ALA A 52 0.30 -6.35 21.82
C ALA A 52 1.36 -7.08 22.67
N THR A 53 1.45 -8.41 22.57
CA THR A 53 2.28 -9.26 23.45
C THR A 53 3.34 -10.08 22.71
N ALA A 54 3.58 -9.80 21.42
CA ALA A 54 4.53 -10.55 20.60
C ALA A 54 5.87 -9.82 20.39
N GLY A 55 6.13 -8.78 21.19
CA GLY A 55 7.37 -8.01 21.20
C GLY A 55 8.46 -8.66 22.02
#